data_AF-A0A2H1L428-F1
#
_entry.id   AF-A0A2H1L428-F1
#
_cell.length_a   1.000
_cell.length_b   1.000
_cell.length_c   1.000
_cell.angle_alpha   90.00
_cell.angle_beta   90.00
_cell.angle_gamma   90.00
#
_symmetry.space_group_name_H-M   'P 1'
#
loop_
_entity.id
_entity.type
_entity.pdbx_description
1 polymer ?
#
loop_
_entity_poly.entity_id
_entity_poly.type
_entity_poly.pdbx_seq_one_letter_code
_entity_poly.pdbx_strand_id
1 'polypeptide(L)'
;MRQDRSSCRGPLAPLIRMELLIVTADVIVTVLAGLAMFVGIVGIVVPVLPGSATIAVSALVWAIVVGTGTGWTAFAAITVLVALGMAAGWVLTGRRLKERGIPNRSLLVGGILAVVGFFVVPVIGLLLGFVGGLWAAEWQRLGDARKAWDTSWAAIKAAGIGILIEFGCAALALAVFAGTVIHHFVAA
;
A
#
# COMPACT_ATOMS: atom_id res chain seq x y z
N MET A 1 -55.62 -41.47 -5.96
CA MET A 1 -54.87 -40.50 -6.78
C MET A 1 -53.94 -39.66 -5.88
N ARG A 2 -52.80 -40.22 -5.46
CA ARG A 2 -51.73 -39.54 -4.70
C ARG A 2 -50.38 -39.82 -5.38
N GLN A 3 -50.15 -39.14 -6.49
CA GLN A 3 -48.90 -38.96 -7.24
C GLN A 3 -49.10 -37.55 -7.82
N ASP A 4 -48.23 -36.56 -7.74
CA ASP A 4 -46.78 -36.53 -7.66
C ASP A 4 -46.42 -35.07 -7.34
N ARG A 5 -46.19 -34.75 -6.05
CA ARG A 5 -45.59 -33.44 -5.66
C ARG A 5 -44.08 -33.55 -5.42
N SER A 6 -43.51 -34.73 -5.63
CA SER A 6 -42.09 -35.04 -5.44
C SER A 6 -41.24 -34.61 -6.63
N SER A 7 -41.80 -34.59 -7.84
CA SER A 7 -41.08 -34.24 -9.07
C SER A 7 -40.77 -32.74 -9.22
N CYS A 8 -41.42 -31.85 -8.44
CA CYS A 8 -41.17 -30.41 -8.45
C CYS A 8 -40.03 -29.93 -7.53
N ARG A 9 -39.29 -30.83 -6.85
CA ARG A 9 -37.99 -30.45 -6.25
C ARG A 9 -36.92 -30.46 -7.33
N GLY A 10 -37.02 -29.49 -8.25
CA GLY A 10 -36.17 -29.41 -9.42
C GLY A 10 -34.67 -29.19 -9.11
N PRO A 11 -33.80 -29.37 -10.11
CA PRO A 11 -32.34 -29.15 -10.06
C PRO A 11 -31.90 -27.69 -9.83
N LEU A 12 -32.77 -26.86 -9.26
CA LEU A 12 -32.51 -25.45 -8.93
C LEU A 12 -31.71 -25.30 -7.63
N ALA A 13 -31.77 -26.27 -6.71
CA ALA A 13 -31.00 -26.26 -5.48
C ALA A 13 -29.47 -26.12 -5.68
N PRO A 14 -28.81 -26.82 -6.64
CA PRO A 14 -27.40 -26.59 -6.93
C PRO A 14 -27.12 -25.23 -7.58
N LEU A 15 -28.06 -24.70 -8.38
CA LEU A 15 -27.92 -23.40 -9.04
C LEU A 15 -27.99 -22.25 -8.02
N ILE A 16 -28.98 -22.28 -7.12
CA ILE A 16 -29.11 -21.33 -6.00
C ILE A 16 -27.91 -21.43 -5.06
N ARG A 17 -27.41 -22.64 -4.80
CA ARG A 17 -26.20 -22.83 -3.98
C ARG A 17 -24.97 -22.22 -4.62
N MET A 18 -24.81 -22.32 -5.94
CA MET A 18 -23.65 -21.80 -6.67
C MET A 18 -23.70 -20.27 -6.74
N GLU A 19 -24.87 -19.69 -7.03
CA GLU A 19 -25.12 -18.24 -6.96
C GLU A 19 -24.80 -17.67 -5.57
N LEU A 20 -25.31 -18.32 -4.51
CA LEU A 20 -25.06 -17.88 -3.13
C LEU A 20 -23.56 -17.97 -2.77
N LEU A 21 -22.86 -19.01 -3.25
CA LEU A 21 -21.42 -19.17 -3.07
C LEU A 21 -20.62 -18.04 -3.73
N ILE A 22 -20.99 -17.69 -4.97
CA ILE A 22 -20.34 -16.62 -5.74
C ILE A 22 -20.56 -15.26 -5.05
N VAL A 23 -21.81 -14.94 -4.70
CA VAL A 23 -22.14 -13.68 -4.01
C VAL A 23 -21.43 -13.58 -2.66
N THR A 24 -21.38 -14.67 -1.90
CA THR A 24 -20.69 -14.67 -0.60
C THR A 24 -19.18 -14.47 -0.77
N ALA A 25 -18.57 -15.12 -1.77
CA ALA A 25 -17.15 -14.94 -2.06
C ALA A 25 -16.82 -13.50 -2.48
N ASP A 26 -17.67 -12.88 -3.30
CA ASP A 26 -17.49 -11.51 -3.79
C ASP A 26 -17.50 -10.48 -2.66
N VAL A 27 -18.46 -10.61 -1.73
CA VAL A 27 -18.55 -9.76 -0.53
C VAL A 27 -17.33 -9.97 0.38
N ILE A 28 -16.95 -11.22 0.66
CA ILE A 28 -15.80 -11.52 1.53
C ILE A 28 -14.52 -10.93 0.94
N VAL A 29 -14.25 -11.17 -0.35
CA VAL A 29 -13.03 -10.69 -0.99
C VAL A 29 -13.01 -9.18 -1.08
N THR A 30 -14.15 -8.52 -1.31
CA THR A 30 -14.23 -7.06 -1.29
C THR A 30 -13.86 -6.48 0.08
N VAL A 31 -14.38 -7.05 1.17
CA VAL A 31 -14.05 -6.61 2.53
C VAL A 31 -12.57 -6.84 2.84
N LEU A 32 -12.05 -8.03 2.52
CA LEU A 32 -10.64 -8.36 2.73
C LEU A 32 -9.71 -7.47 1.91
N ALA A 33 -10.08 -7.17 0.66
CA ALA A 33 -9.30 -6.30 -0.21
C ALA A 33 -9.26 -4.86 0.33
N GLY A 34 -10.40 -4.31 0.75
CA GLY A 34 -10.46 -2.99 1.37
C GLY A 34 -9.61 -2.90 2.64
N LEU A 35 -9.68 -3.91 3.51
CA LEU A 35 -8.84 -4.00 4.70
C LEU A 35 -7.35 -4.10 4.36
N ALA A 36 -6.98 -4.94 3.39
CA ALA A 36 -5.60 -5.08 2.95
C ALA A 36 -5.05 -3.78 2.33
N MET A 37 -5.86 -3.04 1.57
CA MET A 37 -5.47 -1.72 1.07
C MET A 37 -5.28 -0.70 2.19
N PHE A 38 -6.15 -0.72 3.21
CA PHE A 38 -6.00 0.13 4.39
C PHE A 38 -4.71 -0.18 5.15
N VAL A 39 -4.39 -1.46 5.35
CA VAL A 39 -3.09 -1.90 5.91
C VAL A 39 -1.94 -1.46 5.02
N GLY A 40 -2.09 -1.51 3.69
CA GLY A 40 -1.11 -0.97 2.75
C GLY A 40 -0.86 0.52 2.96
N ILE A 41 -1.91 1.33 3.11
CA ILE A 41 -1.80 2.77 3.42
C ILE A 41 -1.08 3.00 4.76
N VAL A 42 -1.41 2.23 5.79
CA VAL A 42 -0.70 2.29 7.08
C VAL A 42 0.78 1.90 6.91
N GLY A 43 1.08 0.92 6.06
CA GLY A 43 2.45 0.51 5.71
C GLY A 43 3.27 1.55 4.94
N ILE A 44 2.62 2.54 4.29
CA ILE A 44 3.31 3.69 3.70
C ILE A 44 3.81 4.64 4.80
N VAL A 45 3.00 4.82 5.86
CA VAL A 45 3.35 5.69 7.00
C VAL A 45 4.33 5.01 7.94
N VAL A 46 4.13 3.72 8.20
CA VAL A 46 4.99 2.89 9.03
C VAL A 46 5.78 1.95 8.12
N PRO A 47 7.09 2.17 7.87
CA PRO A 47 7.86 1.49 6.81
C PRO A 47 8.19 0.01 7.07
N VAL A 48 7.28 -0.75 7.68
CA VAL A 48 7.44 -2.18 7.98
C VAL A 48 7.06 -3.04 6.77
N LEU A 49 6.11 -2.57 5.96
CA LEU A 49 5.55 -3.28 4.81
C LEU A 49 5.58 -2.37 3.57
N PRO A 50 5.94 -2.88 2.38
CA PRO A 50 5.87 -2.12 1.14
C PRO A 50 4.39 -1.85 0.79
N GLY A 51 3.83 -0.78 1.36
CA GLY A 51 2.40 -0.51 1.37
C GLY A 51 1.76 -0.41 -0.02
N SER A 52 2.45 0.26 -0.95
CA SER A 52 2.09 0.34 -2.37
C SER A 52 1.96 -1.04 -3.04
N ALA A 53 2.87 -1.97 -2.76
CA ALA A 53 2.79 -3.33 -3.30
C ALA A 53 1.58 -4.08 -2.71
N THR A 54 1.30 -3.91 -1.41
CA THR A 54 0.13 -4.49 -0.75
C THR A 54 -1.18 -4.00 -1.39
N ILE A 55 -1.28 -2.71 -1.71
CA ILE A 55 -2.46 -2.14 -2.39
C ILE A 55 -2.63 -2.74 -3.79
N ALA A 56 -1.56 -2.84 -4.58
CA ALA A 56 -1.60 -3.42 -5.92
C ALA A 56 -2.01 -4.90 -5.91
N VAL A 57 -1.43 -5.71 -5.00
CA VAL A 57 -1.79 -7.13 -4.85
C VAL A 57 -3.24 -7.28 -4.41
N SER A 58 -3.68 -6.47 -3.44
CA SER A 58 -5.07 -6.46 -2.98
C SER A 58 -6.05 -6.15 -4.13
N ALA A 59 -5.76 -5.11 -4.91
CA ALA A 59 -6.59 -4.73 -6.07
C ALA A 59 -6.63 -5.83 -7.14
N LEU A 60 -5.50 -6.50 -7.39
CA LEU A 60 -5.42 -7.60 -8.35
C LEU A 60 -6.26 -8.80 -7.91
N VAL A 61 -6.10 -9.23 -6.64
CA VAL A 61 -6.88 -10.35 -6.08
C VAL A 61 -8.38 -10.06 -6.17
N TRP A 62 -8.78 -8.84 -5.82
CA TRP A 62 -10.17 -8.41 -5.94
C TRP A 62 -10.68 -8.46 -7.39
N ALA A 63 -9.95 -7.88 -8.34
CA ALA A 63 -10.36 -7.86 -9.75
C ALA A 63 -10.45 -9.27 -10.37
N ILE A 64 -9.57 -10.20 -9.98
CA ILE A 64 -9.62 -11.60 -10.43
C ILE A 64 -10.89 -12.29 -9.92
N VAL A 65 -11.26 -12.09 -8.66
CA VAL A 65 -12.41 -12.77 -8.04
C VAL A 65 -13.73 -12.17 -8.53
N VAL A 66 -13.83 -10.84 -8.59
CA VAL A 66 -15.01 -10.13 -9.10
C VAL A 66 -15.22 -10.45 -10.59
N GLY A 67 -14.13 -10.53 -11.36
CA GLY A 67 -14.16 -10.99 -12.75
C GLY A 67 -14.91 -10.07 -13.72
N THR A 68 -15.33 -8.87 -13.31
CA THR A 68 -16.10 -7.93 -14.15
C THR A 68 -15.21 -6.93 -14.87
N GLY A 69 -15.70 -6.39 -16.00
CA GLY A 69 -15.01 -5.32 -16.73
C GLY A 69 -14.74 -4.08 -15.86
N THR A 70 -15.64 -3.74 -14.95
CA THR A 70 -15.47 -2.66 -13.97
C THR A 70 -14.39 -2.96 -12.94
N GLY A 71 -14.27 -4.22 -12.48
CA GLY A 71 -13.19 -4.65 -11.59
C GLY A 71 -11.81 -4.49 -12.24
N TRP A 72 -11.67 -4.86 -13.51
CA TRP A 72 -10.43 -4.72 -14.26
C TRP A 72 -10.05 -3.26 -14.56
N THR A 73 -11.01 -2.39 -14.88
CA THR A 73 -10.72 -0.96 -15.09
C THR A 73 -10.29 -0.28 -13.80
N ALA A 74 -10.90 -0.63 -12.66
CA ALA A 74 -10.47 -0.15 -11.35
C ALA A 74 -9.05 -0.63 -11.00
N PHE A 75 -8.74 -1.90 -11.23
CA PHE A 75 -7.38 -2.41 -11.05
C PHE A 75 -6.34 -1.65 -11.88
N ALA A 76 -6.63 -1.37 -13.15
CA ALA A 76 -5.74 -0.59 -14.01
C ALA A 76 -5.51 0.82 -13.44
N ALA A 77 -6.58 1.51 -13.02
CA ALA A 77 -6.49 2.84 -12.41
C ALA A 77 -5.69 2.84 -11.10
N ILE A 78 -5.97 1.88 -10.21
CA ILE A 78 -5.24 1.70 -8.94
C ILE A 78 -3.76 1.42 -9.21
N THR A 79 -3.44 0.54 -10.16
CA THR A 79 -2.06 0.21 -10.53
C THR A 79 -1.31 1.43 -11.03
N VAL A 80 -1.92 2.26 -11.87
CA VAL A 80 -1.32 3.52 -12.34
C VAL A 80 -1.05 4.46 -11.16
N LEU A 81 -2.01 4.64 -10.26
CA LEU A 81 -1.84 5.50 -9.07
C LEU A 81 -0.71 5.00 -8.17
N VAL A 82 -0.68 3.70 -7.87
CA VAL A 82 0.37 3.07 -7.07
C VAL A 82 1.74 3.23 -7.75
N ALA A 83 1.82 2.97 -9.05
CA ALA A 83 3.06 3.14 -9.81
C ALA A 83 3.54 4.59 -9.80
N LEU A 84 2.64 5.57 -9.91
CA LEU A 84 2.96 6.99 -9.79
C LEU A 84 3.47 7.36 -8.40
N GLY A 85 2.84 6.84 -7.34
CA GLY A 85 3.30 7.03 -5.95
C GLY A 85 4.70 6.47 -5.72
N MET A 86 4.94 5.22 -6.15
CA MET A 86 6.26 4.58 -6.07
C MET A 86 7.31 5.32 -6.91
N ALA A 87 6.95 5.73 -8.13
CA ALA A 87 7.83 6.50 -9.00
C ALA A 87 8.17 7.87 -8.40
N ALA A 88 7.22 8.53 -7.72
CA ALA A 88 7.49 9.77 -7.01
C ALA A 88 8.52 9.56 -5.89
N GLY A 89 8.39 8.48 -5.11
CA GLY A 89 9.42 8.07 -4.15
C GLY A 89 10.78 7.87 -4.81
N TRP A 90 10.84 7.18 -5.95
CA TRP A 90 12.11 6.94 -6.64
C TRP A 90 12.74 8.20 -7.24
N VAL A 91 11.94 9.03 -7.93
CA VAL A 91 12.40 10.22 -8.63
C VAL A 91 12.74 11.34 -7.66
N LEU A 92 11.86 11.65 -6.70
CA LEU A 92 12.08 12.76 -5.78
C LEU A 92 13.14 12.44 -4.72
N THR A 93 13.17 11.21 -4.20
CA THR A 93 14.14 10.83 -3.17
C THR A 93 15.48 10.49 -3.82
N GLY A 94 15.50 9.78 -4.95
CA GLY A 94 16.73 9.44 -5.67
C GLY A 94 17.45 10.63 -6.30
N ARG A 95 16.71 11.59 -6.88
CA ARG A 95 17.33 12.81 -7.46
C ARG A 95 17.75 13.81 -6.40
N ARG A 96 16.89 14.11 -5.40
CA ARG A 96 17.23 15.12 -4.38
C ARG A 96 18.35 14.68 -3.43
N LEU A 97 18.54 13.38 -3.21
CA LEU A 97 19.69 12.88 -2.44
C LEU A 97 21.00 13.00 -3.22
N LYS A 98 20.98 12.74 -4.54
CA LYS A 98 22.14 12.94 -5.43
C LYS A 98 22.50 14.42 -5.59
N GLU A 99 21.52 15.29 -5.76
CA GLU A 99 21.73 16.73 -5.93
C GLU A 99 22.28 17.40 -4.66
N ARG A 100 22.02 16.85 -3.47
CA ARG A 100 22.50 17.41 -2.19
C ARG A 100 23.78 16.77 -1.67
N GLY A 101 24.42 15.89 -2.44
CA GLY A 101 25.73 15.31 -2.11
C GLY A 101 25.74 14.43 -0.87
N ILE A 102 24.58 13.89 -0.46
CA ILE A 102 24.48 12.92 0.63
C ILE A 102 24.93 11.56 0.07
N PRO A 103 26.05 10.99 0.54
CA PRO A 103 26.59 9.77 -0.03
C PRO A 103 25.65 8.60 0.27
N ASN A 104 25.46 7.70 -0.70
CA ASN A 104 24.60 6.51 -0.54
C ASN A 104 24.91 5.71 0.73
N ARG A 105 26.17 5.74 1.20
CA ARG A 105 26.58 5.11 2.46
C ARG A 105 25.84 5.70 3.68
N SER A 106 25.66 7.01 3.78
CA SER A 106 24.95 7.63 4.91
C SER A 106 23.48 7.22 4.93
N LEU A 107 22.87 7.09 3.75
CA LEU A 107 21.49 6.61 3.61
C LEU A 107 21.38 5.11 3.96
N LEU A 108 22.36 4.31 3.54
CA LEU A 108 22.42 2.88 3.85
C LEU A 108 22.58 2.64 5.37
N VAL A 109 23.46 3.41 6.01
CA VAL A 109 23.67 3.36 7.47
C VAL A 109 22.43 3.79 8.23
N GLY A 110 21.77 4.88 7.79
CA GLY A 110 20.46 5.28 8.31
C GLY A 110 19.41 4.17 8.17
N GLY A 111 19.32 3.55 6.99
CA GLY A 111 18.40 2.42 6.75
C GLY A 111 18.68 1.20 7.65
N ILE A 112 19.94 0.82 7.81
CA ILE A 112 20.33 -0.30 8.69
C ILE A 112 19.98 0.01 10.15
N LEU A 113 20.30 1.21 10.62
CA LEU A 113 19.99 1.63 11.99
C LEU A 113 18.48 1.77 12.23
N ALA A 114 17.71 2.11 11.20
CA ALA A 114 16.24 2.08 11.23
C ALA A 114 15.70 0.67 11.46
N VAL A 115 16.24 -0.32 10.74
CA VAL A 115 15.88 -1.74 10.92
C VAL A 115 16.23 -2.21 12.33
N VAL A 116 17.44 -1.92 12.80
CA VAL A 116 17.85 -2.27 14.17
C VAL A 116 16.95 -1.59 15.21
N GLY A 117 16.67 -0.30 15.04
CA GLY A 117 15.80 0.47 15.94
C GLY A 117 14.38 -0.09 16.01
N PHE A 118 13.81 -0.56 14.90
CA PHE A 118 12.51 -1.22 14.87
C PHE A 118 12.43 -2.44 15.81
N PHE A 119 13.49 -3.23 15.90
CA PHE A 119 13.54 -4.39 16.81
C PHE A 119 13.63 -3.99 18.29
N VAL A 120 14.11 -2.78 18.60
CA VAL A 120 14.20 -2.27 19.99
C VAL A 120 12.87 -1.65 20.42
N VAL A 121 12.32 -0.75 19.59
CA VAL A 121 11.02 -0.11 19.82
C VAL A 121 10.24 -0.13 18.50
N PRO A 122 9.24 -1.01 18.36
CA PRO A 122 8.44 -1.08 17.14
C PRO A 122 7.84 0.29 16.79
N VAL A 123 7.70 0.56 15.48
CA VAL A 123 7.18 1.82 14.91
C VAL A 123 8.12 3.02 15.12
N ILE A 124 8.39 3.41 16.37
CA ILE A 124 9.16 4.62 16.70
C ILE A 124 10.66 4.42 16.37
N GLY A 125 11.19 3.22 16.61
CA GLY A 125 12.58 2.89 16.36
C GLY A 125 12.99 2.94 14.88
N LEU A 126 12.03 2.79 13.96
CA LEU A 126 12.27 2.93 12.52
C LEU A 126 12.57 4.39 12.16
N LEU A 127 11.78 5.33 12.68
CA LEU A 127 12.03 6.76 12.50
C LEU A 127 13.29 7.21 13.26
N LEU A 128 13.42 6.84 14.53
CA LEU A 128 14.57 7.25 15.35
C LEU A 128 15.88 6.65 14.85
N GLY A 129 15.87 5.39 14.41
CA GLY A 129 17.04 4.73 13.84
C GLY A 129 17.45 5.32 12.49
N PHE A 130 16.50 5.68 11.64
CA PHE A 130 16.80 6.37 10.37
C PHE A 130 17.38 7.77 10.60
N VAL A 131 16.72 8.57 11.45
CA VAL A 131 17.16 9.94 11.76
C VAL A 131 18.52 9.93 12.47
N GLY A 132 18.66 9.11 13.52
CA GLY A 132 19.89 8.99 14.29
C GLY A 132 21.04 8.40 13.48
N GLY A 133 20.77 7.40 12.64
CA GLY A 133 21.77 6.80 11.77
C GLY A 133 22.25 7.70 10.65
N LEU A 134 21.33 8.46 10.04
CA LEU A 134 21.69 9.46 9.04
C LEU A 134 22.51 10.60 9.65
N TRP A 135 22.10 11.09 10.83
CA TRP A 135 22.83 12.12 11.56
C TRP A 135 24.21 11.64 12.00
N ALA A 136 24.34 10.42 12.54
CA ALA A 136 25.62 9.85 12.96
C ALA A 136 26.57 9.66 11.77
N ALA A 137 26.07 9.18 10.64
CA ALA A 137 26.86 9.01 9.43
C ALA A 137 27.34 10.36 8.86
N GLU A 138 26.49 11.40 8.87
CA GLU A 138 26.90 12.75 8.46
C GLU A 138 27.81 13.43 9.48
N TRP A 139 27.64 13.18 10.78
CA TRP A 139 28.53 13.70 11.82
C TRP A 139 29.94 13.12 11.70
N GLN A 140 30.05 11.81 11.44
CA GLN A 140 31.32 11.15 11.16
C GLN A 140 32.00 11.68 9.89
N ARG A 141 31.21 12.10 8.88
CA ARG A 141 31.74 12.66 7.62
C ARG A 141 32.19 14.11 7.75
N LEU A 142 31.36 14.95 8.36
CA LEU A 142 31.53 16.40 8.36
C LEU A 142 32.30 16.92 9.58
N GLY A 143 32.38 16.14 10.66
CA GLY A 143 33.03 16.52 11.92
C GLY A 143 32.30 17.62 12.70
N ASP A 144 31.22 18.19 12.16
CA ASP A 144 30.46 19.30 12.72
C ASP A 144 28.99 18.90 12.89
N ALA A 145 28.54 18.81 14.14
CA ALA A 145 27.21 18.37 14.51
C ALA A 145 26.10 19.31 13.98
N ARG A 146 26.39 20.61 13.83
CA ARG A 146 25.41 21.60 13.36
C ARG A 146 25.15 21.45 11.87
N LYS A 147 26.22 21.31 11.08
CA LYS A 147 26.12 21.03 9.64
C LYS A 147 25.48 19.68 9.36
N ALA A 148 25.80 18.66 10.17
CA ALA A 148 25.18 17.34 10.05
C ALA A 148 23.66 17.40 10.31
N TRP A 149 23.20 18.21 11.27
CA TRP A 149 21.78 18.40 11.56
C TRP A 149 21.03 19.08 10.41
N ASP A 150 21.54 20.19 9.88
CA ASP A 150 20.89 20.92 8.78
C ASP A 150 20.76 20.05 7.51
N THR A 151 21.80 19.26 7.22
CA THR A 151 21.82 18.34 6.07
C THR A 151 20.84 17.17 6.27
N SER A 152 20.79 16.61 7.49
CA SER A 152 19.85 15.55 7.85
C SER A 152 18.40 16.04 7.80
N TRP A 153 18.12 17.25 8.30
CA TRP A 153 16.79 17.85 8.27
C TRP A 153 16.28 18.08 6.85
N ALA A 154 17.16 18.55 5.97
CA ALA A 154 16.90 18.66 4.54
C ALA A 154 16.54 17.31 3.90
N ALA A 155 17.26 16.24 4.25
CA ALA A 155 17.00 14.89 3.75
C ALA A 155 15.66 14.35 4.26
N ILE A 156 15.35 14.56 5.54
CA ILE A 156 14.07 14.16 6.16
C ILE A 156 12.91 14.87 5.46
N LYS A 157 13.01 16.18 5.17
CA LYS A 157 11.98 16.91 4.41
C LYS A 157 11.80 16.36 3.00
N ALA A 158 12.90 16.03 2.31
CA ALA A 158 12.81 15.48 0.96
C ALA A 158 12.14 14.09 0.96
N ALA A 159 12.51 13.23 1.91
CA ALA A 159 11.88 11.92 2.10
C ALA A 159 10.41 12.04 2.50
N GLY A 160 10.07 12.95 3.41
CA GLY A 160 8.70 13.21 3.85
C GLY A 160 7.78 13.67 2.72
N ILE A 161 8.28 14.47 1.77
CA ILE A 161 7.50 14.85 0.58
C ILE A 161 7.23 13.63 -0.32
N GLY A 162 8.20 12.73 -0.47
CA GLY A 162 7.99 11.48 -1.21
C GLY A 162 6.89 10.61 -0.59
N ILE A 163 6.94 10.43 0.73
CA ILE A 163 5.92 9.71 1.50
C ILE A 163 4.54 10.36 1.36
N LEU A 164 4.47 11.70 1.41
CA LEU A 164 3.19 12.41 1.29
C LEU A 164 2.55 12.21 -0.09
N ILE A 165 3.35 12.23 -1.15
CA ILE A 165 2.88 11.96 -2.51
C ILE A 165 2.42 10.51 -2.64
N GLU A 166 3.21 9.55 -2.15
CA GLU A 166 2.86 8.13 -2.20
C GLU A 166 1.56 7.84 -1.43
N PHE A 167 1.42 8.43 -0.24
CA PHE A 167 0.19 8.37 0.55
C PHE A 167 -1.00 8.98 -0.20
N GLY A 168 -0.82 10.12 -0.86
CA GLY A 168 -1.87 10.76 -1.67
C GLY A 168 -2.35 9.86 -2.81
N CYS A 169 -1.41 9.24 -3.54
CA CYS A 169 -1.72 8.28 -4.60
C CYS A 169 -2.44 7.03 -4.05
N ALA A 170 -2.00 6.50 -2.91
CA ALA A 170 -2.61 5.36 -2.26
C ALA A 170 -4.03 5.66 -1.76
N ALA A 171 -4.26 6.85 -1.21
CA ALA A 171 -5.59 7.30 -0.80
C ALA A 171 -6.55 7.45 -1.99
N LEU A 172 -6.06 7.99 -3.12
CA LEU A 172 -6.84 8.04 -4.37
C LEU A 172 -7.15 6.64 -4.90
N ALA A 173 -6.20 5.70 -4.81
CA ALA A 173 -6.42 4.32 -5.23
C ALA A 173 -7.53 3.65 -4.39
N LEU A 174 -7.52 3.86 -3.07
CA LEU A 174 -8.59 3.39 -2.19
C LEU A 174 -9.94 4.05 -2.51
N ALA A 175 -9.94 5.34 -2.87
CA ALA A 175 -11.16 6.03 -3.28
C ALA A 175 -11.74 5.48 -4.59
N VAL A 176 -10.89 5.18 -5.58
CA VAL A 176 -11.28 4.50 -6.82
C VAL A 176 -11.89 3.14 -6.49
N PHE A 177 -11.22 2.33 -5.68
CA PHE A 177 -11.72 1.04 -5.23
C PHE A 177 -13.10 1.15 -4.57
N ALA A 178 -13.27 2.07 -3.61
CA ALA A 178 -14.54 2.26 -2.92
C ALA A 178 -15.66 2.69 -3.88
N GLY A 179 -15.38 3.59 -4.82
CA GLY A 179 -16.35 4.02 -5.84
C GLY A 179 -16.76 2.87 -6.76
N THR A 180 -15.81 2.04 -7.20
CA THR A 180 -16.10 0.87 -8.03
C THR A 180 -16.89 -0.19 -7.28
N VAL A 181 -16.57 -0.43 -6.01
CA VAL A 181 -17.33 -1.33 -5.12
C VAL A 181 -18.79 -0.88 -5.03
N ILE A 182 -19.03 0.40 -4.74
CA ILE A 182 -20.39 0.95 -4.66
C ILE A 182 -21.11 0.75 -5.99
N HIS A 183 -20.48 1.07 -7.12
CA HIS A 183 -21.08 0.88 -8.43
C HIS A 183 -21.40 -0.60 -8.70
N HIS A 184 -20.50 -1.52 -8.36
CA HIS A 184 -20.68 -2.95 -8.57
C HIS A 184 -21.87 -3.50 -7.80
N PHE A 185 -22.04 -3.15 -6.52
CA PHE A 185 -23.15 -3.65 -5.71
C PHE A 185 -24.49 -2.91 -5.93
N VAL A 186 -24.47 -1.70 -6.51
CA VAL A 186 -25.70 -0.97 -6.86
C VAL A 186 -26.22 -1.37 -8.24
N ALA A 187 -25.33 -1.78 -9.15
CA ALA A 187 -25.67 -2.16 -10.52
C ALA A 187 -25.80 -3.69 -10.74
N ALA A 188 -25.48 -4.51 -9.74
CA ALA A 188 -25.67 -5.96 -9.72
C ALA A 188 -27.05 -6.34 -9.16
#